data_AF-A0A1I3FJ74-F1
#
_entry.id   AF-A0A1I3FJ74-F1
#
_cell.length_a   1.000
_cell.length_b   1.000
_cell.length_c   1.000
_cell.angle_alpha   90.00
_cell.angle_beta   90.00
_cell.angle_gamma   90.00
#
_symmetry.space_group_name_H-M   'P 1'
#
loop_
_entity.id
_entity.type
_entity.pdbx_description
1 polymer ?
#
loop_
_entity_poly.entity_id
_entity_poly.type
_entity_poly.pdbx_seq_one_letter_code
_entity_poly.pdbx_strand_id
1 'polypeptide(L)'
;MKNYFRIFNPNYKYLDDINFKIDSILKHNSILKSHLEFKKSFNLENEIRNISLLTNKIDSADNEIKNLESSIIIKTKMQVNTRSQIKSRFNPKYYLSKSQISLRAEVKMLQNNIENFYLEIEQIGKAKIEYFGSITTIESEINRYNSLQIFKVKDDLSENELIIQKLKNGLDAIKPKKEKIDQLLDPTIKELKRLDQDIEKTNEIIRIAENYRRDLGNATNTYEAREVHQNCSASLGNGNPDSIITWKLKYREQLYKQRDKYLVTAEKIRADVP
;
A
#
# COMPACT_ATOMS: atom_id res chain seq x y z
N MET A 1 20.28 9.03 -18.46
CA MET A 1 20.23 9.64 -19.81
C MET A 1 19.02 10.56 -19.87
N LYS A 2 19.19 11.84 -20.25
CA LYS A 2 18.10 12.83 -20.25
C LYS A 2 17.06 12.51 -21.34
N ASN A 3 15.77 12.55 -21.01
CA ASN A 3 14.69 12.41 -22.00
C ASN A 3 14.37 13.79 -22.59
N TYR A 4 15.17 14.22 -23.57
CA TYR A 4 15.04 15.54 -24.21
C TYR A 4 13.67 15.79 -24.84
N PHE A 5 12.97 14.75 -25.32
CA PHE A 5 11.61 14.90 -25.85
C PHE A 5 10.64 15.41 -24.79
N ARG A 6 10.67 14.84 -23.57
CA ARG A 6 9.82 15.29 -22.46
C ARG A 6 10.17 16.70 -21.96
N ILE A 7 11.42 17.13 -22.15
CA ILE A 7 11.88 18.48 -21.73
C ILE A 7 11.38 19.54 -22.72
N PHE A 8 11.56 19.28 -24.02
CA PHE A 8 11.32 20.30 -25.06
C PHE A 8 9.94 20.22 -25.70
N ASN A 9 9.21 19.11 -25.58
CA ASN A 9 7.84 18.99 -26.08
C ASN A 9 6.83 19.10 -24.92
N PRO A 10 6.15 20.26 -24.76
CA PRO A 10 5.24 20.52 -23.64
C PRO A 10 4.01 19.60 -23.65
N ASN A 11 3.66 19.01 -24.80
CA ASN A 11 2.50 18.14 -24.92
C ASN A 11 2.64 16.85 -24.11
N TYR A 12 3.86 16.39 -23.78
CA TYR A 12 4.02 15.24 -22.89
C TYR A 12 3.39 15.51 -21.52
N LYS A 13 3.67 16.68 -20.92
CA LYS A 13 3.11 17.03 -19.61
C LYS A 13 1.59 17.14 -19.68
N TYR A 14 1.06 17.78 -20.72
CA TYR A 14 -0.38 17.94 -20.88
C TYR A 14 -1.11 16.59 -21.08
N LEU A 15 -0.54 15.69 -21.88
CA LEU A 15 -1.07 14.33 -22.06
C LEU A 15 -1.01 13.53 -20.75
N ASP A 16 0.11 13.59 -20.03
CA ASP A 16 0.28 12.93 -18.72
C ASP A 16 -0.77 13.46 -17.71
N ASP A 17 -0.97 14.78 -17.65
CA ASP A 17 -1.96 15.42 -16.77
C ASP A 17 -3.41 15.02 -17.10
N ILE A 18 -3.76 14.93 -18.40
CA ILE A 18 -5.09 14.45 -18.80
C ILE A 18 -5.26 12.97 -18.47
N ASN A 19 -4.28 12.13 -18.80
CA ASN A 19 -4.35 10.69 -18.51
C ASN A 19 -4.53 10.47 -17.01
N PHE A 20 -3.76 11.17 -16.18
CA PHE A 20 -3.91 11.12 -14.72
C PHE A 20 -5.33 11.51 -14.25
N LYS A 21 -5.92 12.56 -14.84
CA LYS A 21 -7.31 12.95 -14.54
C LYS A 21 -8.31 11.88 -14.96
N ILE A 22 -8.16 11.29 -16.14
CA ILE A 22 -9.03 10.21 -16.62
C ILE A 22 -8.93 9.02 -15.66
N ASP A 23 -7.73 8.60 -15.28
CA ASP A 23 -7.51 7.47 -14.38
C ASP A 23 -8.12 7.71 -12.99
N SER A 24 -7.99 8.93 -12.47
CA SER A 24 -8.62 9.36 -11.21
C SER A 24 -10.15 9.25 -11.28
N ILE A 25 -10.76 9.75 -12.37
CA ILE A 25 -12.22 9.68 -12.57
C ILE A 25 -12.66 8.22 -12.76
N LEU A 26 -11.91 7.41 -13.51
CA LEU A 26 -12.22 5.98 -13.69
C LEU A 26 -12.18 5.22 -12.36
N LYS A 27 -11.19 5.51 -11.51
CA LYS A 27 -11.12 4.96 -10.15
C LYS A 27 -12.33 5.38 -9.33
N HIS A 28 -12.73 6.65 -9.38
CA HIS A 28 -13.93 7.12 -8.69
C HIS A 28 -15.21 6.42 -9.21
N ASN A 29 -15.36 6.29 -10.54
CA ASN A 29 -16.48 5.57 -11.16
C ASN A 29 -16.53 4.10 -10.73
N SER A 30 -15.39 3.43 -10.51
CA SER A 30 -15.38 2.06 -9.97
C SER A 30 -15.99 1.96 -8.56
N ILE A 31 -15.77 2.98 -7.72
CA ILE A 31 -16.36 3.08 -6.38
C ILE A 31 -17.87 3.34 -6.48
N LEU A 32 -18.28 4.27 -7.34
CA LEU A 32 -19.71 4.54 -7.56
C LEU A 32 -20.45 3.32 -8.09
N LYS A 33 -19.83 2.55 -9.01
CA LYS A 33 -20.39 1.29 -9.50
C LYS A 33 -20.50 0.23 -8.40
N SER A 34 -19.51 0.11 -7.52
CA SER A 34 -19.59 -0.82 -6.39
C SER A 34 -20.70 -0.45 -5.41
N HIS A 35 -21.00 0.85 -5.23
CA HIS A 35 -22.14 1.30 -4.45
C HIS A 35 -23.48 0.90 -5.09
N LEU A 36 -23.60 1.01 -6.42
CA LEU A 36 -24.80 0.56 -7.13
C LEU A 36 -25.00 -0.95 -7.05
N GLU A 37 -23.92 -1.72 -7.22
CA GLU A 37 -23.97 -3.19 -7.08
C GLU A 37 -24.34 -3.60 -5.65
N PHE A 38 -23.70 -3.00 -4.63
CA PHE A 38 -24.07 -3.22 -3.24
C PHE A 38 -25.57 -2.95 -3.01
N LYS A 39 -26.08 -1.81 -3.46
CA LYS A 39 -27.49 -1.45 -3.29
C LYS A 39 -28.44 -2.43 -3.99
N LYS A 40 -28.03 -2.98 -5.14
CA LYS A 40 -28.81 -3.95 -5.92
C LYS A 40 -28.81 -5.34 -5.29
N SER A 41 -27.68 -5.77 -4.72
CA SER A 41 -27.55 -7.09 -4.10
C SER A 41 -28.02 -7.14 -2.65
N PHE A 42 -28.07 -5.99 -1.96
CA PHE A 42 -28.43 -5.93 -0.55
C PHE A 42 -29.93 -6.19 -0.33
N ASN A 43 -30.24 -7.24 0.42
CA ASN A 43 -31.61 -7.60 0.76
C ASN A 43 -31.97 -7.06 2.15
N LEU A 44 -32.55 -5.86 2.18
CA LEU A 44 -32.92 -5.19 3.42
C LEU A 44 -33.86 -6.03 4.29
N GLU A 45 -34.84 -6.73 3.69
CA GLU A 45 -35.79 -7.55 4.45
C GLU A 45 -35.10 -8.74 5.13
N ASN A 46 -34.15 -9.37 4.43
CA ASN A 46 -33.37 -10.46 4.99
C ASN A 46 -32.53 -10.00 6.18
N GLU A 47 -31.89 -8.84 6.06
CA GLU A 47 -31.06 -8.29 7.15
C GLU A 47 -31.88 -7.87 8.36
N ILE A 48 -33.07 -7.29 8.17
CA ILE A 48 -34.00 -7.01 9.27
C ILE A 48 -34.45 -8.31 9.97
N ARG A 49 -34.72 -9.38 9.20
CA ARG A 49 -35.02 -10.70 9.76
C ARG A 49 -33.84 -11.27 10.54
N ASN A 50 -32.61 -11.12 10.04
CA ASN A 50 -31.41 -11.57 10.74
C ASN A 50 -31.25 -10.88 12.09
N ILE A 51 -31.45 -9.55 12.16
CA ILE A 51 -31.44 -8.81 13.43
C ILE A 51 -32.49 -9.40 14.38
N SER A 52 -33.73 -9.59 13.93
CA SER A 52 -34.79 -10.15 14.77
C SER A 52 -34.44 -11.55 15.30
N LEU A 53 -33.84 -12.42 14.47
CA LEU A 53 -33.38 -13.74 14.90
C LEU A 53 -32.27 -13.66 15.95
N LEU A 54 -31.31 -12.75 15.78
CA LEU A 54 -30.23 -12.54 16.75
C LEU A 54 -30.74 -11.95 18.06
N THR A 55 -31.70 -11.02 18.02
CA THR A 55 -32.38 -10.49 19.21
C THR A 55 -33.09 -11.60 19.97
N ASN A 56 -33.83 -12.49 19.28
CA ASN A 56 -34.47 -13.63 19.92
C ASN A 56 -33.45 -14.59 20.58
N LYS A 57 -32.27 -14.78 19.97
CA LYS A 57 -31.19 -15.57 20.58
C LYS A 57 -30.63 -14.91 21.83
N ILE A 58 -30.49 -13.58 21.82
CA ILE A 58 -30.08 -12.79 22.99
C ILE A 58 -31.10 -12.94 24.13
N ASP A 59 -32.39 -12.84 23.84
CA ASP A 59 -33.45 -13.00 24.85
C ASP A 59 -33.49 -14.43 25.41
N SER A 60 -33.29 -15.44 24.56
CA SER A 60 -33.18 -16.84 24.98
C SER A 60 -31.98 -17.05 25.90
N ALA A 61 -30.82 -16.50 25.54
CA ALA A 61 -29.60 -16.56 26.35
C ALA A 61 -29.79 -15.87 27.72
N ASP A 62 -30.49 -14.74 27.77
CA ASP A 62 -30.79 -14.04 29.03
C ASP A 62 -31.71 -14.85 29.94
N ASN A 63 -32.69 -15.54 29.37
CA ASN A 63 -33.55 -16.45 30.14
C ASN A 63 -32.77 -17.67 30.66
N GLU A 64 -31.86 -18.21 29.85
CA GLU A 64 -31.01 -19.34 30.25
C GLU A 64 -30.05 -18.96 31.39
N ILE A 65 -29.38 -17.81 31.29
CA ILE A 65 -28.53 -17.29 32.37
C ILE A 65 -29.34 -17.13 33.67
N LYS A 66 -30.53 -16.53 33.62
CA LYS A 66 -31.39 -16.37 34.82
C LYS A 66 -31.78 -17.72 35.45
N ASN A 67 -32.03 -18.73 34.62
CA ASN A 67 -32.35 -20.09 35.09
C ASN A 67 -31.13 -20.76 35.75
N LEU A 68 -29.94 -20.58 35.18
CA LEU A 68 -28.67 -21.06 35.74
C LEU A 68 -28.34 -20.36 37.06
N GLU A 69 -28.49 -19.03 37.14
CA GLU A 69 -28.31 -18.26 38.36
C GLU A 69 -29.24 -18.73 39.48
N SER A 70 -30.52 -18.96 39.15
CA SER A 70 -31.50 -19.52 40.08
C SER A 70 -31.08 -20.92 40.57
N SER A 71 -30.55 -21.74 39.67
CA SER A 71 -30.04 -23.08 39.98
C SER A 71 -28.79 -23.04 40.88
N ILE A 72 -27.87 -22.09 40.65
CA ILE A 72 -26.71 -21.84 41.50
C ILE A 72 -27.16 -21.50 42.92
N ILE A 73 -28.13 -20.60 43.08
CA ILE A 73 -28.66 -20.22 44.41
C ILE A 73 -29.20 -21.45 45.15
N ILE A 74 -30.00 -22.28 44.47
CA ILE A 74 -30.59 -23.49 45.07
C ILE A 74 -29.49 -24.49 45.46
N LYS A 75 -28.55 -24.79 44.56
CA LYS A 75 -27.46 -25.75 44.82
C LYS A 75 -26.50 -25.25 45.91
N THR A 76 -26.27 -23.95 45.99
CA THR A 76 -25.47 -23.34 47.07
C THR A 76 -26.14 -23.53 48.42
N LYS A 77 -27.46 -23.29 48.52
CA LYS A 77 -28.22 -23.56 49.75
C LYS A 77 -28.15 -25.03 50.15
N MET A 78 -28.32 -25.95 49.19
CA MET A 78 -28.16 -27.38 49.43
C MET A 78 -26.76 -27.71 49.95
N GLN A 79 -25.71 -27.17 49.32
CA GLN A 79 -24.33 -27.42 49.72
C GLN A 79 -24.04 -26.96 51.15
N VAL A 80 -24.51 -25.76 51.53
CA VAL A 80 -24.36 -25.23 52.90
C VAL A 80 -25.07 -26.15 53.90
N ASN A 81 -26.29 -26.58 53.60
CA ASN A 81 -27.04 -27.50 54.46
C ASN A 81 -26.31 -28.84 54.63
N THR A 82 -25.89 -29.48 53.52
CA THR A 82 -25.14 -30.74 53.54
C THR A 82 -23.79 -30.58 54.28
N ARG A 83 -23.09 -29.45 54.12
CA ARG A 83 -21.85 -29.16 54.86
C ARG A 83 -22.06 -29.08 56.37
N SER A 84 -23.18 -28.51 56.82
CA SER A 84 -23.48 -28.39 58.26
C SER A 84 -23.67 -29.74 58.96
N GLN A 85 -24.00 -30.79 58.21
CA GLN A 85 -24.18 -32.17 58.69
C GLN A 85 -22.85 -32.95 58.79
N ILE A 86 -21.76 -32.39 58.27
CA ILE A 86 -20.43 -33.04 58.30
C ILE A 86 -19.79 -32.83 59.68
N LYS A 87 -19.47 -33.94 60.35
CA LYS A 87 -18.85 -33.95 61.68
C LYS A 87 -17.33 -33.76 61.60
N SER A 88 -16.74 -33.29 62.70
CA SER A 88 -15.33 -32.93 62.83
C SER A 88 -14.35 -34.05 62.40
N ARG A 89 -13.26 -33.64 61.75
CA ARG A 89 -12.14 -34.48 61.32
C ARG A 89 -11.38 -35.13 62.48
N PHE A 90 -11.51 -34.58 63.69
CA PHE A 90 -10.76 -35.01 64.87
C PHE A 90 -11.35 -36.25 65.57
N ASN A 91 -12.47 -36.79 65.08
CA ASN A 91 -12.99 -38.09 65.54
C ASN A 91 -12.99 -39.12 64.39
N PRO A 92 -11.97 -39.98 64.28
CA PRO A 92 -11.77 -40.88 63.14
C PRO A 92 -12.94 -41.85 62.92
N LYS A 93 -13.54 -42.35 64.01
CA LYS A 93 -14.64 -43.34 63.94
C LYS A 93 -15.90 -42.76 63.31
N TYR A 94 -16.21 -41.49 63.58
CA TYR A 94 -17.33 -40.81 62.94
C TYR A 94 -16.96 -40.29 61.56
N TYR A 95 -15.76 -39.73 61.40
CA TYR A 95 -15.29 -39.15 60.14
C TYR A 95 -15.20 -40.17 58.98
N LEU A 96 -14.81 -41.41 59.29
CA LEU A 96 -14.71 -42.51 58.32
C LEU A 96 -16.01 -43.31 58.15
N SER A 97 -17.11 -42.89 58.80
CA SER A 97 -18.40 -43.55 58.61
C SER A 97 -18.91 -43.36 57.17
N LYS A 98 -19.63 -44.37 56.65
CA LYS A 98 -20.18 -44.35 55.28
C LYS A 98 -21.03 -43.10 55.02
N SER A 99 -21.84 -42.69 55.99
CA SER A 99 -22.67 -41.47 55.91
C SER A 99 -21.84 -40.19 55.80
N GLN A 100 -20.72 -40.09 56.52
CA GLN A 100 -19.85 -38.91 56.43
C GLN A 100 -19.04 -38.89 55.14
N ILE A 101 -18.67 -40.05 54.61
CA ILE A 101 -18.07 -40.17 53.27
C ILE A 101 -19.06 -39.73 52.19
N SER A 102 -20.33 -40.16 52.26
CA SER A 102 -21.36 -39.78 51.27
C SER A 102 -21.68 -38.28 51.31
N LEU A 103 -21.80 -37.67 52.49
CA LEU A 103 -22.02 -36.22 52.62
C LEU A 103 -20.87 -35.41 52.02
N ARG A 104 -19.61 -35.83 52.21
CA ARG A 104 -18.45 -35.17 51.57
C ARG A 104 -18.46 -35.32 50.06
N ALA A 105 -18.83 -36.51 49.55
CA ALA A 105 -18.97 -36.75 48.13
C ALA A 105 -20.07 -35.87 47.51
N GLU A 106 -21.21 -35.74 48.20
CA GLU A 106 -22.32 -34.89 47.79
C GLU A 106 -21.94 -33.41 47.77
N VAL A 107 -21.24 -32.90 48.80
CA VAL A 107 -20.74 -31.52 48.82
C VAL A 107 -19.81 -31.25 47.64
N LYS A 108 -18.92 -32.20 47.31
CA LYS A 108 -18.02 -32.09 46.15
C LYS A 108 -18.81 -32.10 44.83
N MET A 109 -19.81 -32.97 44.70
CA MET A 109 -20.70 -33.00 43.53
C MET A 109 -21.46 -31.68 43.36
N LEU A 110 -22.04 -31.15 44.44
CA LEU A 110 -22.72 -29.86 44.42
C LEU A 110 -21.77 -28.71 44.06
N GLN A 111 -20.53 -28.77 44.55
CA GLN A 111 -19.50 -27.80 44.18
C GLN A 111 -19.20 -27.84 42.68
N ASN A 112 -18.94 -29.03 42.13
CA ASN A 112 -18.68 -29.20 40.71
C ASN A 112 -19.86 -28.71 39.85
N ASN A 113 -21.11 -28.96 40.29
CA ASN A 113 -22.29 -28.48 39.57
C ASN A 113 -22.37 -26.95 39.55
N ILE A 114 -22.07 -26.29 40.67
CA ILE A 114 -22.03 -24.83 40.73
C ILE A 114 -20.94 -24.27 39.81
N GLU A 115 -19.74 -24.86 39.85
CA GLU A 115 -18.63 -24.48 38.97
C GLU A 115 -19.00 -24.66 37.48
N ASN A 116 -19.66 -25.77 37.14
CA ASN A 116 -20.14 -26.01 35.77
C ASN A 116 -21.18 -24.98 35.32
N PHE A 117 -22.13 -24.60 36.17
CA PHE A 117 -23.10 -23.56 35.83
C PHE A 117 -22.43 -22.20 35.61
N TYR A 118 -21.39 -21.85 36.38
CA TYR A 118 -20.62 -20.63 36.12
C TYR A 118 -19.90 -20.67 34.77
N LEU A 119 -19.30 -21.81 34.40
CA LEU A 119 -18.67 -21.98 33.10
C LEU A 119 -19.68 -21.87 31.95
N GLU A 120 -20.88 -22.41 32.13
CA GLU A 120 -21.96 -22.32 31.15
C GLU A 120 -22.45 -20.88 30.98
N ILE A 121 -22.66 -20.14 32.07
CA ILE A 121 -22.98 -18.71 32.03
C ILE A 121 -21.89 -17.93 31.29
N GLU A 122 -20.60 -18.22 31.52
CA GLU A 122 -19.50 -17.55 30.81
C GLU A 122 -19.56 -17.83 29.30
N GLN A 123 -19.83 -19.07 28.89
CA GLN A 123 -19.94 -19.45 27.49
C GLN A 123 -21.13 -18.77 26.80
N ILE A 124 -22.30 -18.77 27.44
CA ILE A 124 -23.50 -18.07 26.95
C ILE A 124 -23.22 -16.56 26.85
N GLY A 125 -22.53 -15.99 27.85
CA GLY A 125 -22.12 -14.59 27.84
C GLY A 125 -21.23 -14.23 26.65
N LYS A 126 -20.26 -15.08 26.29
CA LYS A 126 -19.42 -14.90 25.09
C LYS A 126 -20.26 -14.93 23.81
N ALA A 127 -21.14 -15.92 23.65
CA ALA A 127 -22.02 -16.01 22.49
C ALA A 127 -22.93 -14.76 22.35
N LYS A 128 -23.42 -14.23 23.48
CA LYS A 128 -24.23 -13.00 23.50
C LYS A 128 -23.47 -11.79 22.96
N ILE A 129 -22.20 -11.64 23.34
CA ILE A 129 -21.33 -10.56 22.83
C ILE A 129 -21.15 -10.69 21.31
N GLU A 130 -20.96 -11.91 20.79
CA GLU A 130 -20.85 -12.17 19.36
C GLU A 130 -22.15 -11.81 18.60
N TYR A 131 -23.31 -12.12 19.18
CA TYR A 131 -24.61 -11.72 18.61
C TYR A 131 -24.77 -10.21 18.57
N PHE A 132 -24.42 -9.48 19.63
CA PHE A 132 -24.45 -8.01 19.62
C PHE A 132 -23.50 -7.41 18.58
N GLY A 133 -22.29 -7.95 18.46
CA GLY A 133 -21.33 -7.53 17.42
C GLY A 133 -21.89 -7.72 16.01
N SER A 134 -22.56 -8.85 15.77
CA SER A 134 -23.22 -9.16 14.51
C SER A 134 -24.37 -8.19 14.21
N ILE A 135 -25.24 -7.91 15.18
CA ILE A 135 -26.32 -6.92 15.06
C ILE A 135 -25.75 -5.54 14.69
N THR A 136 -24.71 -5.09 15.39
CA THR A 136 -24.10 -3.77 15.16
C THR A 136 -23.53 -3.65 13.74
N THR A 137 -22.96 -4.74 13.22
CA THR A 137 -22.46 -4.79 11.84
C THR A 137 -23.61 -4.71 10.83
N ILE A 138 -24.68 -5.49 11.02
CA ILE A 138 -25.84 -5.47 10.13
C ILE A 138 -26.52 -4.08 10.16
N GLU A 139 -26.67 -3.46 11.32
CA GLU A 139 -27.23 -2.10 11.45
C GLU A 139 -26.40 -1.05 10.70
N SER A 140 -25.07 -1.16 10.77
CA SER A 140 -24.17 -0.30 9.99
C SER A 140 -24.38 -0.46 8.49
N GLU A 141 -24.57 -1.70 8.01
CA GLU A 141 -24.86 -1.97 6.60
C GLU A 141 -26.25 -1.46 6.17
N ILE A 142 -27.26 -1.59 7.02
CA ILE A 142 -28.59 -1.00 6.79
C ILE A 142 -28.50 0.52 6.71
N ASN A 143 -27.74 1.16 7.61
CA ASN A 143 -27.53 2.61 7.58
C ASN A 143 -26.78 3.05 6.30
N ARG A 144 -25.78 2.28 5.88
CA ARG A 144 -25.10 2.49 4.59
C ARG A 144 -26.08 2.35 3.43
N TYR A 145 -26.92 1.31 3.43
CA TYR A 145 -27.96 1.13 2.42
C TYR A 145 -28.89 2.34 2.35
N ASN A 146 -29.41 2.80 3.49
CA ASN A 146 -30.36 3.90 3.56
C ASN A 146 -29.76 5.26 3.17
N SER A 147 -28.49 5.50 3.45
CA SER A 147 -27.80 6.74 3.11
C SER A 147 -27.39 6.85 1.64
N LEU A 148 -27.34 5.73 0.90
CA LEU A 148 -26.99 5.73 -0.52
C LEU A 148 -28.10 6.33 -1.40
N GLN A 149 -27.84 7.54 -1.91
CA GLN A 149 -28.70 8.24 -2.86
C GLN A 149 -28.43 7.78 -4.30
N ILE A 150 -29.18 6.77 -4.76
CA ILE A 150 -28.97 6.13 -6.08
C ILE A 150 -29.00 7.13 -7.23
N PHE A 151 -29.94 8.08 -7.22
CA PHE A 151 -30.07 9.08 -8.29
C PHE A 151 -28.81 9.92 -8.41
N LYS A 152 -28.31 10.44 -7.29
CA LYS A 152 -27.06 11.20 -7.25
C LYS A 152 -25.87 10.38 -7.77
N VAL A 153 -25.75 9.11 -7.35
CA VAL A 153 -24.67 8.23 -7.83
C VAL A 153 -24.74 8.00 -9.35
N LYS A 154 -25.94 7.88 -9.92
CA LYS A 154 -26.15 7.74 -11.36
C LYS A 154 -25.85 9.03 -12.12
N ASP A 155 -26.24 10.17 -11.56
CA ASP A 155 -25.98 11.50 -12.12
C ASP A 155 -24.46 11.76 -12.14
N ASP A 156 -23.77 11.51 -11.03
CA ASP A 156 -22.30 11.63 -10.90
C ASP A 156 -21.58 10.73 -11.92
N LEU A 157 -22.04 9.48 -12.11
CA LEU A 157 -21.49 8.58 -13.12
C LEU A 157 -21.66 9.13 -14.54
N SER A 158 -22.85 9.63 -14.86
CA SER A 158 -23.17 10.19 -16.17
C SER A 158 -22.35 11.45 -16.46
N GLU A 159 -22.20 12.33 -15.47
CA GLU A 159 -21.35 13.52 -15.58
C GLU A 159 -19.88 13.14 -15.79
N ASN A 160 -19.37 12.18 -15.02
CA ASN A 160 -18.01 11.69 -15.17
C ASN A 160 -17.75 11.06 -16.54
N GLU A 161 -18.73 10.34 -17.10
CA GLU A 161 -18.63 9.79 -18.45
C GLU A 161 -18.51 10.89 -19.51
N LEU A 162 -19.31 11.97 -19.39
CA LEU A 162 -19.19 13.14 -20.25
C LEU A 162 -17.82 13.84 -20.12
N ILE A 163 -17.31 13.97 -18.90
CA ILE A 163 -15.98 14.55 -18.64
C ILE A 163 -14.89 13.68 -19.27
N ILE A 164 -14.93 12.36 -19.06
CA ILE A 164 -13.98 11.42 -19.67
C ILE A 164 -14.02 11.54 -21.20
N GLN A 165 -15.21 11.61 -21.80
CA GLN A 165 -15.34 11.75 -23.25
C GLN A 165 -14.71 13.06 -23.74
N LYS A 166 -14.97 14.19 -23.07
CA LYS A 166 -14.34 15.48 -23.38
C LYS A 166 -12.81 15.42 -23.27
N LEU A 167 -12.29 14.80 -22.20
CA LEU A 167 -10.86 14.63 -22.00
C LEU A 167 -10.21 13.73 -23.06
N LYS A 168 -10.86 12.63 -23.44
CA LYS A 168 -10.40 11.75 -24.52
C LYS A 168 -10.34 12.46 -25.87
N ASN A 169 -11.37 13.23 -26.21
CA ASN A 169 -11.36 14.05 -27.41
C ASN A 169 -10.21 15.07 -27.38
N GLY A 170 -9.93 15.66 -26.21
CA GLY A 170 -8.77 16.52 -25.99
C GLY A 170 -7.43 15.81 -26.20
N LEU A 171 -7.28 14.57 -25.73
CA LEU A 171 -6.09 13.74 -26.00
C LEU A 171 -5.91 13.51 -27.49
N ASP A 172 -6.97 13.12 -28.19
CA ASP A 172 -6.91 12.79 -29.62
C ASP A 172 -6.58 14.02 -30.47
N ALA A 173 -6.97 15.23 -30.04
CA ALA A 173 -6.57 16.48 -30.68
C ALA A 173 -5.08 16.84 -30.46
N ILE A 174 -4.45 16.35 -29.38
CA ILE A 174 -3.09 16.75 -28.99
C ILE A 174 -2.03 15.74 -29.41
N LYS A 175 -2.37 14.46 -29.49
CA LYS A 175 -1.50 13.41 -30.05
C LYS A 175 -0.84 13.82 -31.38
N PRO A 176 -1.56 14.29 -32.42
CA PRO A 176 -0.94 14.67 -33.68
C PRO A 176 -0.02 15.91 -33.53
N LYS A 177 -0.36 16.86 -32.66
CA LYS A 177 0.51 18.02 -32.37
C LYS A 177 1.81 17.58 -31.70
N LYS A 178 1.70 16.67 -30.73
CA LYS A 178 2.84 16.07 -30.04
C LYS A 178 3.75 15.33 -31.01
N GLU A 179 3.19 14.51 -31.91
CA GLU A 179 3.95 13.78 -32.92
C GLU A 179 4.66 14.72 -33.91
N LYS A 180 3.98 15.78 -34.37
CA LYS A 180 4.59 16.77 -35.26
C LYS A 180 5.81 17.45 -34.61
N ILE A 181 5.73 17.79 -33.34
CA ILE A 181 6.84 18.40 -32.60
C ILE A 181 7.96 17.40 -32.35
N ASP A 182 7.62 16.16 -32.02
CA ASP A 182 8.61 15.09 -31.89
C ASP A 182 9.38 14.92 -33.22
N GLN A 183 8.70 14.94 -34.36
CA GLN A 183 9.35 14.87 -35.68
C GLN A 183 10.30 16.06 -35.92
N LEU A 184 9.91 17.28 -35.52
CA LEU A 184 10.76 18.48 -35.65
C LEU A 184 11.97 18.45 -34.71
N LEU A 185 11.79 17.93 -33.49
CA LEU A 185 12.85 17.84 -32.48
C LEU A 185 13.81 16.66 -32.72
N ASP A 186 13.39 15.60 -33.41
CA ASP A 186 14.14 14.34 -33.53
C ASP A 186 15.59 14.52 -34.02
N PRO A 187 15.86 15.28 -35.11
CA PRO A 187 17.23 15.51 -35.55
C PRO A 187 18.09 16.21 -34.49
N THR A 188 17.55 17.26 -33.86
CA THR A 188 18.22 18.03 -32.80
C THR A 188 18.50 17.17 -31.57
N ILE A 189 17.54 16.33 -31.17
CA ILE A 189 17.68 15.45 -30.00
C ILE A 189 18.69 14.34 -30.25
N LYS A 190 18.72 13.75 -31.46
CA LYS A 190 19.74 12.76 -31.85
C LYS A 190 21.14 13.34 -31.71
N GLU A 191 21.32 14.57 -32.17
CA GLU A 191 22.62 15.25 -32.09
C GLU A 191 23.01 15.63 -30.66
N LEU A 192 22.06 16.12 -29.86
CA LEU A 192 22.30 16.35 -28.42
C LEU A 192 22.75 15.08 -27.69
N LYS A 193 22.11 13.94 -27.97
CA LYS A 193 22.51 12.65 -27.39
C LYS A 193 23.91 12.23 -27.84
N ARG A 194 24.24 12.41 -29.12
CA ARG A 194 25.58 12.13 -29.67
C ARG A 194 26.64 12.98 -28.97
N LEU A 195 26.39 14.28 -28.83
CA LEU A 195 27.29 15.22 -28.17
C LEU A 195 27.46 14.91 -26.67
N ASP A 196 26.38 14.56 -25.95
CA ASP A 196 26.48 14.12 -24.55
C ASP A 196 27.37 12.88 -24.41
N GLN A 197 27.22 11.89 -25.30
CA GLN A 197 28.07 10.69 -25.31
C GLN A 197 29.53 11.01 -25.62
N ASP A 198 29.80 11.91 -26.57
CA ASP A 198 31.16 12.33 -26.90
C ASP A 198 31.81 13.11 -25.74
N ILE A 199 31.03 13.91 -25.01
CA ILE A 199 31.47 14.59 -23.79
C ILE A 199 31.80 13.57 -22.71
N GLU A 200 30.94 12.59 -22.47
CA GLU A 200 31.18 11.51 -21.49
C GLU A 200 32.46 10.73 -21.84
N LYS A 201 32.63 10.31 -23.10
CA LYS A 201 33.86 9.65 -23.58
C LYS A 201 35.09 10.54 -23.40
N THR A 202 34.97 11.82 -23.70
CA THR A 202 36.08 12.78 -23.56
C THR A 202 36.45 12.97 -22.08
N ASN A 203 35.48 13.05 -21.19
CA ASN A 203 35.70 13.11 -19.75
C ASN A 203 36.41 11.84 -19.24
N GLU A 204 36.01 10.67 -19.74
CA GLU A 204 36.66 9.41 -19.38
C GLU A 204 38.13 9.37 -19.83
N ILE A 205 38.42 9.82 -21.06
CA ILE A 205 39.82 9.92 -21.54
C ILE A 205 40.62 10.89 -20.68
N ILE A 206 40.06 12.06 -20.31
CA ILE A 206 40.72 13.03 -19.41
C ILE A 206 41.03 12.36 -18.07
N ARG A 207 40.06 11.66 -17.48
CA ARG A 207 40.23 10.97 -16.20
C ARG A 207 41.34 9.91 -16.24
N ILE A 208 41.40 9.12 -17.31
CA ILE A 208 42.46 8.12 -17.51
C ILE A 208 43.82 8.83 -17.67
N ALA A 209 43.91 9.89 -18.46
CA ALA A 209 45.14 10.66 -18.64
C ALA A 209 45.60 11.33 -17.33
N GLU A 210 44.69 11.82 -16.51
CA GLU A 210 45.00 12.39 -15.19
C GLU A 210 45.60 11.34 -14.23
N ASN A 211 45.15 10.09 -14.30
CA ASN A 211 45.76 9.00 -13.54
C ASN A 211 47.20 8.74 -14.02
N TYR A 212 47.43 8.61 -15.33
CA TYR A 212 48.78 8.46 -15.86
C TYR A 212 49.69 9.65 -15.52
N ARG A 213 49.16 10.88 -15.49
CA ARG A 213 49.90 12.06 -15.03
C ARG A 213 50.32 11.93 -13.56
N ARG A 214 49.43 11.43 -12.70
CA ARG A 214 49.71 11.19 -11.28
C ARG A 214 50.77 10.09 -11.11
N ASP A 215 50.63 8.98 -11.83
CA ASP A 215 51.57 7.86 -11.78
C ASP A 215 52.96 8.31 -12.24
N LEU A 216 53.04 9.17 -13.25
CA LEU A 216 54.28 9.77 -13.71
C LEU A 216 54.91 10.69 -12.66
N GLY A 217 54.10 11.47 -11.94
CA GLY A 217 54.58 12.29 -10.82
C GLY A 217 55.06 11.47 -9.61
N ASN A 218 54.63 10.21 -9.50
CA ASN A 218 55.00 9.29 -8.43
C ASN A 218 56.13 8.31 -8.82
N ALA A 219 56.58 8.32 -10.07
CA ALA A 219 57.63 7.42 -10.54
C ALA A 219 58.97 7.71 -9.85
N THR A 220 59.60 6.68 -9.30
CA THR A 220 60.82 6.83 -8.47
C THR A 220 62.08 6.91 -9.33
N ASN A 221 62.00 6.46 -10.58
CA ASN A 221 63.13 6.38 -11.51
C ASN A 221 62.68 6.55 -12.98
N THR A 222 63.66 6.70 -13.87
CA THR A 222 63.45 6.93 -15.30
C THR A 222 62.84 5.73 -16.04
N TYR A 223 62.95 4.51 -15.47
CA TYR A 223 62.36 3.31 -16.04
C TYR A 223 60.84 3.27 -15.80
N GLU A 224 60.39 3.49 -14.56
CA GLU A 224 58.97 3.57 -14.20
C GLU A 224 58.26 4.70 -14.96
N ALA A 225 58.89 5.87 -15.07
CA ALA A 225 58.35 6.99 -15.84
C ALA A 225 58.17 6.63 -17.33
N ARG A 226 59.11 5.85 -17.90
CA ARG A 226 59.01 5.36 -19.28
C ARG A 226 57.90 4.35 -19.46
N GLU A 227 57.69 3.45 -18.50
CA GLU A 227 56.60 2.46 -18.51
C GLU A 227 55.22 3.15 -18.45
N VAL A 228 55.06 4.16 -17.59
CA VAL A 228 53.84 4.98 -17.52
C VAL A 228 53.56 5.66 -18.87
N HIS A 229 54.59 6.20 -19.54
CA HIS A 229 54.44 6.78 -20.87
C HIS A 229 54.04 5.76 -21.94
N GLN A 230 54.62 4.56 -21.91
CA GLN A 230 54.27 3.47 -22.83
C GLN A 230 52.82 3.02 -22.63
N ASN A 231 52.39 2.85 -21.39
CA ASN A 231 51.03 2.47 -21.03
C ASN A 231 50.01 3.55 -21.41
N CYS A 232 50.35 4.82 -21.17
CA CYS A 232 49.52 5.95 -21.60
C CYS A 232 49.38 5.98 -23.14
N SER A 233 50.49 5.78 -23.86
CA SER A 233 50.51 5.79 -25.32
C SER A 233 49.72 4.62 -25.92
N ALA A 234 49.79 3.44 -25.29
CA ALA A 234 49.02 2.27 -25.70
C ALA A 234 47.51 2.45 -25.48
N SER A 235 47.12 3.04 -24.34
CA SER A 235 45.70 3.19 -23.96
C SER A 235 45.01 4.37 -24.64
N LEU A 236 45.70 5.49 -24.83
CA LEU A 236 45.09 6.76 -25.26
C LEU A 236 45.66 7.31 -26.59
N GLY A 237 46.63 6.63 -27.19
CA GLY A 237 47.32 7.03 -28.41
C GLY A 237 48.55 7.91 -28.15
N ASN A 238 49.19 8.37 -29.23
CA ASN A 238 50.47 9.08 -29.15
C ASN A 238 50.35 10.44 -28.43
N GLY A 239 51.02 10.57 -27.29
CA GLY A 239 51.13 11.83 -26.53
C GLY A 239 51.53 11.59 -25.08
N ASN A 240 52.06 12.62 -24.41
CA ASN A 240 52.22 12.58 -22.96
C ASN A 240 50.89 12.92 -22.25
N PRO A 241 50.68 12.49 -20.99
CA PRO A 241 49.43 12.72 -20.27
C PRO A 241 48.95 14.19 -20.30
N ASP A 242 49.85 15.16 -20.10
CA ASP A 242 49.51 16.59 -20.09
C ASP A 242 49.04 17.12 -21.45
N SER A 243 49.67 16.68 -22.54
CA SER A 243 49.27 17.03 -23.90
C SER A 243 47.89 16.47 -24.25
N ILE A 244 47.61 15.23 -23.83
CA ILE A 244 46.31 14.57 -24.03
C ILE A 244 45.24 15.30 -23.23
N ILE A 245 45.47 15.60 -21.95
CA ILE A 245 44.54 16.37 -21.10
C ILE A 245 44.25 17.73 -21.74
N THR A 246 45.29 18.48 -22.11
CA THR A 246 45.13 19.84 -22.68
C THR A 246 44.32 19.81 -23.98
N TRP A 247 44.62 18.87 -24.88
CA TRP A 247 43.88 18.73 -26.13
C TRP A 247 42.43 18.31 -25.90
N LYS A 248 42.20 17.32 -25.03
CA LYS A 248 40.85 16.83 -24.71
C LYS A 248 40.00 17.85 -23.96
N LEU A 249 40.60 18.69 -23.11
CA LEU A 249 39.91 19.81 -22.46
C LEU A 249 39.41 20.81 -23.52
N LYS A 250 40.27 21.22 -24.45
CA LYS A 250 39.87 22.11 -25.57
C LYS A 250 38.78 21.47 -26.44
N TYR A 251 38.91 20.19 -26.75
CA TYR A 251 37.90 19.46 -27.52
C TYR A 251 36.56 19.37 -26.78
N ARG A 252 36.59 19.10 -25.47
CA ARG A 252 35.39 19.09 -24.61
C ARG A 252 34.68 20.45 -24.61
N GLU A 253 35.42 21.55 -24.52
CA GLU A 253 34.84 22.90 -24.62
C GLU A 253 34.16 23.14 -25.97
N GLN A 254 34.72 22.64 -27.08
CA GLN A 254 34.08 22.72 -28.39
C GLN A 254 32.79 21.90 -28.43
N LEU A 255 32.78 20.69 -27.85
CA LEU A 255 31.58 19.86 -27.75
C LEU A 255 30.49 20.55 -26.92
N TYR A 256 30.84 21.19 -25.79
CA TYR A 256 29.88 21.98 -25.01
C TYR A 256 29.30 23.14 -25.82
N LYS A 257 30.14 23.92 -26.51
CA LYS A 257 29.66 25.02 -27.38
C LYS A 257 28.73 24.53 -28.48
N GLN A 258 29.00 23.38 -29.09
CA GLN A 258 28.11 22.78 -30.10
C GLN A 258 26.79 22.33 -29.46
N ARG A 259 26.86 21.66 -28.32
CA ARG A 259 25.69 21.22 -27.56
C ARG A 259 24.79 22.38 -27.18
N ASP A 260 25.36 23.49 -26.70
CA ASP A 260 24.60 24.68 -26.32
C ASP A 260 23.85 25.28 -27.51
N LYS A 261 24.43 25.26 -28.71
CA LYS A 261 23.72 25.68 -29.93
C LYS A 261 22.50 24.81 -30.20
N TYR A 262 22.62 23.49 -30.09
CA TYR A 262 21.49 22.59 -30.27
C TYR A 262 20.44 22.71 -29.16
N LEU A 263 20.84 23.03 -27.92
CA LEU A 263 19.89 23.35 -26.84
C LEU A 263 19.08 24.60 -27.18
N VAL A 264 19.72 25.66 -27.68
CA VAL A 264 19.03 26.88 -28.13
C VAL A 264 18.07 26.57 -29.29
N THR A 265 18.49 25.75 -30.25
CA THR A 265 17.61 25.32 -31.36
C THR A 265 16.40 24.53 -30.85
N ALA A 266 16.59 23.61 -29.90
CA ALA A 266 15.49 22.86 -29.30
C ALA A 266 14.50 23.77 -28.55
N GLU A 267 14.98 24.77 -27.81
CA GLU A 267 14.13 25.76 -27.13
C GLU A 267 13.38 26.67 -28.12
N LYS A 268 13.98 27.02 -29.27
CA LYS A 268 13.26 27.74 -30.33
C LYS A 268 12.13 26.91 -30.91
N ILE A 269 12.41 25.64 -31.26
CA ILE A 269 11.39 24.71 -31.75
C ILE A 269 10.25 24.58 -30.73
N ARG A 270 10.57 24.56 -29.43
CA ARG A 270 9.55 24.57 -28.37
C ARG A 270 8.73 25.86 -28.32
N ALA A 271 9.37 27.02 -28.46
CA ALA A 271 8.71 28.33 -28.37
C ALA A 271 7.82 28.64 -29.60
N ASP A 272 8.19 28.12 -30.78
CA ASP A 272 7.46 28.30 -32.04
C ASP A 272 6.23 27.37 -32.16
N VAL A 273 5.95 26.58 -31.12
CA VAL A 273 4.75 25.75 -31.02
C VAL A 273 3.62 26.58 -30.38
N PRO A 274 2.51 26.83 -31.10
CA PRO A 274 1.34 27.48 -30.53
C PRO A 274 0.57 26.60 -29.54
#